data_AF-A0A1F7MGE3-F1
#
_entry.id   AF-A0A1F7MGE3-F1
#
_cell.length_a   1.000
_cell.length_b   1.000
_cell.length_c   1.000
_cell.angle_alpha   90.00
_cell.angle_beta   90.00
_cell.angle_gamma   90.00
#
_symmetry.space_group_name_H-M   'P 1'
#
loop_
_entity.id
_entity.type
_entity.pdbx_description
1 polymer ?
#
loop_
_entity_poly.entity_id
_entity_poly.type
_entity_poly.pdbx_seq_one_letter_code
_entity_poly.pdbx_strand_id
1 'polypeptide(L)' 'MAAGEAPIKQAVQWIDDQLADNPSADRVKLVDEAARRYDLSPLDTDFLFRHLAQRGKPK' A
#
# COMPACT_ATOMS: atom_id res chain seq x y z
N MET A 1 -1.92 -2.94 -25.57
CA MET A 1 -0.86 -2.22 -24.84
C MET A 1 -0.52 -3.04 -23.61
N ALA A 2 0.64 -3.69 -23.58
CA ALA A 2 1.01 -4.56 -22.47
C ALA A 2 1.78 -3.76 -21.41
N ALA A 3 1.27 -3.83 -20.17
CA ALA A 3 1.98 -3.67 -18.91
C ALA A 3 2.74 -2.35 -18.66
N GLY A 4 2.02 -1.22 -18.57
CA GLY A 4 2.45 -0.18 -17.63
C GLY A 4 2.22 -0.74 -16.22
N GLU A 5 3.23 -0.77 -15.35
CA GLU A 5 3.07 -1.22 -13.97
C GLU A 5 1.84 -0.53 -13.36
N ALA A 6 0.87 -1.30 -12.88
CA ALA A 6 -0.32 -0.72 -12.28
C ALA A 6 0.11 0.13 -11.07
N PRO A 7 -0.36 1.38 -10.92
CA PRO A 7 0.06 2.30 -9.85
C PRO A 7 -0.09 1.68 -8.45
N ILE A 8 -1.04 0.76 -8.29
CA ILE A 8 -1.22 -0.07 -7.11
C ILE A 8 0.02 -0.90 -6.73
N LYS A 9 0.76 -1.45 -7.70
CA LYS A 9 1.98 -2.22 -7.43
C LYS A 9 3.09 -1.33 -6.89
N GLN A 10 3.24 -0.13 -7.45
CA GLN A 10 4.23 0.84 -6.98
C GLN A 10 3.89 1.33 -5.57
N ALA A 11 2.60 1.54 -5.27
CA ALA A 11 2.13 1.86 -3.94
C ALA A 11 2.43 0.75 -2.93
N VAL A 12 2.18 -0.53 -3.27
CA VAL A 12 2.52 -1.67 -2.40
C VAL A 12 4.02 -1.71 -2.11
N GLN A 13 4.85 -1.56 -3.14
CA GLN A 13 6.30 -1.59 -2.98
C GLN A 13 6.77 -0.47 -2.05
N TRP A 14 6.26 0.76 -2.25
CA TRP A 14 6.62 1.90 -1.41
C TRP A 14 6.19 1.68 0.05
N ILE A 15 4.99 1.14 0.30
CA ILE A 15 4.54 0.81 1.66
C ILE A 15 5.46 -0.25 2.29
N ASP A 16 5.85 -1.27 1.53
CA ASP A 16 6.73 -2.33 2.00
C ASP A 16 8.12 -1.79 2.36
N ASP A 17 8.66 -0.86 1.57
CA ASP A 17 9.91 -0.16 1.91
C ASP A 17 9.75 0.64 3.22
N GLN A 18 8.66 1.39 3.38
CA GLN A 18 8.40 2.14 4.62
C GLN A 18 8.27 1.23 5.86
N LEU A 19 7.67 0.05 5.69
CA LEU A 19 7.56 -0.95 6.77
C LEU A 19 8.87 -1.69 7.03
N ALA A 20 9.75 -1.80 6.03
CA ALA A 20 11.09 -2.35 6.21
C ALA A 20 11.98 -1.40 7.04
N ASP A 21 11.92 -0.10 6.74
CA ASP A 21 12.62 0.94 7.51
C ASP A 21 12.01 1.14 8.91
N ASN A 22 10.67 1.14 9.00
CA ASN A 22 9.95 1.31 10.26
C ASN A 22 8.78 0.31 10.38
N PRO A 23 9.01 -0.88 10.95
CA PRO A 23 7.96 -1.90 11.07
C PRO A 23 6.81 -1.52 12.02
N SER A 24 7.02 -0.50 12.85
CA SER A 24 6.01 0.08 13.75
C SER A 24 5.26 1.26 13.13
N ALA A 25 5.52 1.60 11.87
CA ALA A 25 4.81 2.65 11.18
C ALA A 25 3.31 2.36 11.10
N ASP A 26 2.53 3.43 11.15
CA ASP A 26 1.07 3.35 11.05
C ASP A 26 0.67 3.00 9.61
N ARG A 27 0.26 1.75 9.40
CA ARG A 27 -0.15 1.22 8.10
C ARG A 27 -1.29 2.04 7.49
N VAL A 28 -2.20 2.59 8.30
CA VAL A 28 -3.31 3.43 7.80
C VAL A 28 -2.76 4.68 7.14
N LYS A 29 -1.82 5.35 7.80
CA LYS A 29 -1.17 6.56 7.27
C LYS A 29 -0.37 6.27 6.01
N LEU A 30 0.34 5.14 5.96
CA LEU A 30 1.09 4.72 4.78
C LEU A 30 0.16 4.48 3.58
N VAL A 31 -1.01 3.88 3.78
CA VAL A 31 -1.99 3.72 2.69
C VAL A 31 -2.52 5.06 2.20
N ASP A 32 -2.90 5.97 3.10
CA ASP A 32 -3.37 7.31 2.73
C ASP A 32 -2.31 8.13 1.97
N GLU A 33 -1.03 7.95 2.32
CA GLU A 33 0.08 8.61 1.64
C GLU A 33 0.33 7.99 0.26
N ALA A 34 0.34 6.66 0.18
CA ALA A 34 0.49 5.95 -1.09
C ALA A 34 -0.68 6.25 -2.05
N ALA A 35 -1.91 6.35 -1.54
CA ALA A 35 -3.09 6.68 -2.34
C ALA A 35 -2.96 8.04 -3.02
N ARG A 36 -2.51 9.06 -2.28
CA ARG A 36 -2.27 10.40 -2.81
C ARG A 36 -1.06 10.46 -3.73
N ARG A 37 0.01 9.72 -3.40
CA ARG A 37 1.27 9.72 -4.14
C ARG A 37 1.14 9.08 -5.53
N TYR A 38 0.36 8.02 -5.63
CA TYR A 38 0.21 7.22 -6.85
C TYR A 38 -1.14 7.44 -7.56
N ASP A 39 -1.91 8.45 -7.13
CA ASP A 39 -3.24 8.76 -7.66
C ASP A 39 -4.16 7.53 -7.70
N LEU A 40 -4.20 6.81 -6.57
CA LEU A 40 -4.96 5.57 -6.47
C LEU A 40 -6.45 5.86 -6.42
N SER A 41 -7.22 5.00 -7.08
CA SER A 41 -8.68 5.03 -6.96
C SER A 41 -9.12 4.64 -5.53
N PRO A 42 -10.35 5.00 -5.13
CA PRO A 42 -10.91 4.52 -3.86
C PRO A 42 -10.92 2.99 -3.74
N LEU A 43 -11.08 2.27 -4.86
CA LEU A 43 -11.04 0.80 -4.91
C LEU A 43 -9.63 0.27 -4.64
N ASP A 44 -8.62 0.88 -5.24
CA ASP A 44 -7.21 0.52 -5.02
C ASP A 44 -6.78 0.79 -3.58
N THR A 45 -7.26 1.89 -3.00
CA THR A 45 -7.01 2.25 -1.60
C THR A 45 -7.64 1.23 -0.64
N ASP A 46 -8.90 0.85 -0.86
CA ASP A 46 -9.56 -0.20 -0.07
C ASP A 46 -8.83 -1.56 -0.19
N PHE A 47 -8.36 -1.90 -1.39
CA PHE A 47 -7.53 -3.09 -1.60
C PHE A 47 -6.25 -3.05 -0.73
N LEU A 48 -5.53 -1.93 -0.71
CA LEU A 48 -4.32 -1.77 0.13
C LEU A 48 -4.64 -1.93 1.62
N PHE A 49 -5.72 -1.30 2.09
CA PHE A 49 -6.15 -1.42 3.49
C PHE A 49 -6.37 -2.88 3.89
N ARG A 50 -7.12 -3.64 3.08
CA ARG A 50 -7.37 -5.08 3.33
C ARG A 50 -6.12 -5.92 3.23
N HIS A 51 -5.26 -5.63 2.24
CA HIS A 51 -4.00 -6.33 2.03
C HIS A 51 -3.08 -6.20 3.25
N LEU A 52 -2.91 -4.98 3.78
CA LEU A 52 -2.06 -4.72 4.94
C LEU A 52 -2.67 -5.20 6.26
N ALA A 53 -3.99 -5.12 6.42
CA ALA A 53 -4.67 -5.62 7.61
C ALA A 53 -4.51 -7.14 7.78
N GLN A 54 -4.54 -7.89 6.68
CA GLN A 54 -4.33 -9.35 6.70
C GLN A 54 -2.89 -9.75 7.00
N ARG A 55 -1.92 -8.92 6.60
CA ARG A 55 -0.48 -9.16 6.74
C ARG A 55 0.04 -9.00 8.17
N GLY A 56 -0.67 -8.21 8.98
CA GLY A 56 -0.30 -7.90 10.37
C GLY A 56 -0.90 -8.82 11.44
N LYS A 57 -1.70 -9.83 11.05
CA LYS A 57 -2.32 -10.75 12.00
C LYS A 57 -1.38 -11.95 12.20
N PRO A 58 -0.67 -12.07 13.34
CA PRO A 58 -0.11 -13.36 13.70
C PRO A 58 -1.30 -14.31 13.90
N LYS A 59 -1.21 -15.49 13.26
CA LYS A 59 -2.12 -16.61 13.52
C LYS A 59 -1.98 -17.08 14.96
#